data_AF-A0A524FMY8-F1
#
_entry.id   AF-A0A524FMY8-F1
#
_cell.length_a   1.000
_cell.length_b   1.000
_cell.length_c   1.000
_cell.angle_alpha   90.00
_cell.angle_beta   90.00
_cell.angle_gamma   90.00
#
_symmetry.space_group_name_H-M   'P 1'
#
loop_
_entity.id
_entity.type
_entity.pdbx_description
1 polymer ?
#
loop_
_entity_poly.entity_id
_entity_poly.type
_entity_poly.pdbx_seq_one_letter_code
_entity_poly.pdbx_strand_id
1 'polypeptide(L)' 'MSSQKMPWSFYAILISFAIFFACLNIYIMTLLLDHPWKSHLWIIGVIFGLAMLIYSIYIMRIHQKQMLSSKQEKEA' A
#
# COMPACT_ATOMS: atom_id res chain seq x y z
N MET A 1 9.18 16.05 24.13
CA MET A 1 8.57 15.00 23.29
C MET A 1 8.73 15.42 21.84
N SER A 2 9.59 14.76 21.08
CA SER A 2 9.74 15.03 19.65
C SER A 2 8.49 14.52 18.94
N SER A 3 7.70 15.42 18.35
CA SER A 3 6.64 15.05 17.41
C SER A 3 7.29 14.53 16.13
N GLN A 4 7.76 13.28 16.18
CA GLN A 4 8.25 12.55 15.03
C GLN A 4 7.03 12.21 14.17
N LYS A 5 6.59 13.19 13.37
CA LYS A 5 5.53 13.02 12.38
C LYS A 5 5.95 11.85 11.50
N MET A 6 5.17 10.77 11.53
CA MET A 6 5.39 9.65 10.62
C MET A 6 5.37 10.18 9.19
N PRO A 7 6.30 9.74 8.33
CA PRO A 7 6.36 10.21 6.97
C PRO A 7 5.06 9.88 6.27
N TRP A 8 4.56 10.80 5.45
CA TRP A 8 3.27 10.67 4.76
C TRP A 8 3.18 9.38 3.92
N SER A 9 4.33 8.93 3.39
CA SER A 9 4.48 7.64 2.71
C SER A 9 4.09 6.42 3.56
N PHE A 10 4.21 6.48 4.88
CA PHE A 10 3.79 5.40 5.78
C PHE A 10 2.28 5.22 5.78
N TYR A 11 1.53 6.34 5.86
CA TYR A 11 0.08 6.32 5.77
C TYR A 11 -0.41 5.84 4.39
N ALA A 12 0.30 6.23 3.32
CA ALA A 12 -0.01 5.73 1.97
C ALA A 12 0.12 4.21 1.87
N ILE A 13 1.19 3.61 2.43
CA ILE A 13 1.35 2.16 2.48
C ILE A 13 0.21 1.51 3.28
N LEU A 14 -0.13 2.07 4.44
CA LEU A 14 -1.15 1.52 5.33
C LEU A 14 -2.53 1.50 4.67
N ILE A 15 -2.88 2.59 3.98
CA ILE A 15 -4.12 2.71 3.22
C ILE A 15 -4.12 1.74 2.02
N SER A 16 -3.06 1.72 1.22
CA SER A 16 -2.97 0.80 0.08
C SER A 16 -2.99 -0.66 0.51
N PHE A 17 -2.36 -1.00 1.64
CA PHE A 17 -2.42 -2.34 2.22
C PHE A 17 -3.84 -2.70 2.68
N ALA A 18 -4.52 -1.79 3.38
CA ALA A 18 -5.89 -2.02 3.82
C ALA A 18 -6.85 -2.23 2.64
N ILE A 19 -6.72 -1.42 1.58
CA ILE A 19 -7.53 -1.54 0.36
C ILE A 19 -7.24 -2.87 -0.35
N PHE A 20 -5.96 -3.22 -0.54
CA PHE A 20 -5.58 -4.49 -1.15
C PHE A 20 -6.11 -5.68 -0.36
N PHE A 21 -5.93 -5.66 0.96
CA PHE A 21 -6.36 -6.75 1.84
C PHE A 21 -7.88 -6.91 1.87
N ALA A 22 -8.63 -5.79 1.93
CA ALA A 22 -10.08 -5.82 1.86
C ALA A 22 -10.58 -6.39 0.53
N CYS A 23 -10.05 -5.92 -0.60
CA CYS A 23 -10.42 -6.42 -1.93
C CYS A 23 -10.10 -7.91 -2.08
N LEU A 24 -8.93 -8.36 -1.62
CA LEU A 24 -8.53 -9.77 -1.66
C LEU A 24 -9.47 -10.64 -0.81
N ASN A 25 -9.80 -10.20 0.40
CA ASN A 25 -10.69 -10.96 1.29
C ASN A 25 -12.10 -11.04 0.74
N ILE A 26 -12.65 -9.95 0.19
CA ILE A 26 -13.98 -9.98 -0.43
C ILE A 26 -13.97 -10.92 -1.65
N TYR A 27 -12.92 -10.88 -2.47
CA TYR A 27 -12.79 -11.78 -3.62
C TYR A 27 -12.75 -13.25 -3.19
N ILE A 28 -11.91 -13.59 -2.20
CA ILE A 28 -11.79 -14.98 -1.71
C ILE A 28 -13.09 -15.43 -1.04
N MET A 29 -13.68 -14.62 -0.17
CA MET A 29 -14.94 -14.95 0.53
C MET A 29 -16.10 -15.14 -0.44
N THR A 30 -16.26 -14.26 -1.44
CA THR A 30 -17.33 -14.40 -2.44
C THR A 30 -17.13 -15.63 -3.32
N LEU A 31 -15.89 -16.00 -3.61
CA LEU A 31 -15.57 -17.20 -4.38
C LEU A 31 -15.81 -18.49 -3.57
N LEU A 32 -15.46 -18.49 -2.28
CA LEU A 32 -15.57 -19.64 -1.37
C LEU A 32 -17.02 -19.90 -0.92
N LEU A 33 -17.81 -18.85 -0.70
CA LEU A 33 -19.23 -18.97 -0.34
C LEU A 33 -20.15 -19.26 -1.54
N ASP A 34 -19.60 -19.36 -2.76
CA ASP A 34 -20.36 -19.42 -4.03
C ASP A 34 -21.47 -18.36 -4.08
N HIS A 35 -21.14 -17.17 -3.56
CA HIS A 35 -22.11 -16.11 -3.35
C HIS A 35 -22.62 -15.61 -4.72
N PRO A 36 -23.91 -15.26 -4.87
CA PRO A 36 -24.46 -14.76 -6.14
C PRO A 36 -23.81 -13.46 -6.66
N TRP A 37 -22.97 -12.82 -5.84
CA TRP A 37 -22.17 -11.64 -6.21
C TRP A 37 -20.73 -11.97 -6.60
N LYS A 38 -20.42 -13.27 -6.73
CA LYS A 38 -19.15 -13.78 -7.27
C LYS A 38 -19.02 -13.30 -8.71
N SER A 39 -18.36 -12.16 -8.85
CA SER A 39 -18.10 -11.53 -10.13
C SER A 39 -16.60 -11.50 -10.38
N HIS A 40 -16.19 -11.87 -11.59
CA HIS A 40 -14.81 -11.73 -12.03
C HIS A 40 -14.32 -10.27 -11.99
N LEU A 41 -15.21 -9.28 -11.85
CA LEU A 41 -14.86 -7.88 -11.63
C LEU A 41 -14.01 -7.66 -10.37
N TRP A 42 -14.15 -8.50 -9.34
CA TRP A 42 -13.34 -8.41 -8.12
C TRP A 42 -11.84 -8.70 -8.35
N ILE A 43 -11.48 -9.48 -9.37
CA ILE A 43 -10.07 -9.70 -9.77
C ILE A 43 -9.41 -8.38 -10.14
N ILE A 44 -10.14 -7.48 -10.80
CA ILE A 44 -9.62 -6.18 -11.22
C ILE A 44 -9.23 -5.36 -9.97
N GLY A 45 -10.07 -5.39 -8.93
CA GLY A 45 -9.77 -4.75 -7.65
C GLY A 45 -8.54 -5.33 -6.95
N VAL A 46 -8.33 -6.64 -7.03
CA VAL A 46 -7.13 -7.31 -6.49
C VAL A 46 -5.86 -6.89 -7.25
N ILE A 47 -5.89 -6.92 -8.58
CA ILE A 47 -4.76 -6.51 -9.43
C ILE A 47 -4.43 -5.03 -9.19
N PHE A 48 -5.45 -4.18 -9.13
CA PHE A 48 -5.27 -2.75 -8.88
C PHE A 48 -4.69 -2.48 -7.49
N GLY A 49 -5.21 -3.15 -6.45
CA GLY A 49 -4.68 -3.07 -5.09
C GLY A 49 -3.22 -3.54 -5.00
N LEU A 50 -2.85 -4.61 -5.72
CA LEU A 50 -1.48 -5.12 -5.77
C LEU A 50 -0.54 -4.10 -6.42
N ALA A 51 -0.94 -3.53 -7.56
CA ALA A 51 -0.17 -2.50 -8.25
C ALA A 51 0.03 -1.25 -7.36
N MET A 52 -1.03 -0.83 -6.66
CA MET A 52 -0.98 0.32 -5.74
C MET A 52 -0.06 0.05 -4.54
N LEU A 53 -0.03 -1.18 -4.04
CA LEU A 53 0.87 -1.60 -2.96
C LEU A 53 2.34 -1.56 -3.42
N ILE A 54 2.64 -2.13 -4.59
CA ILE A 54 3.99 -2.10 -5.18
C ILE A 54 4.45 -0.65 -5.38
N TYR A 55 3.58 0.20 -5.92
CA TYR A 55 3.87 1.62 -6.12
C TYR A 55 4.14 2.35 -4.80
N SER A 56 3.36 2.08 -3.76
CA SER A 56 3.56 2.68 -2.44
C SER A 56 4.90 2.28 -1.81
N ILE A 57 5.30 1.01 -1.96
CA ILE A 57 6.61 0.52 -1.52
C ILE A 57 7.73 1.20 -2.31
N TYR A 58 7.57 1.35 -3.62
CA TYR A 58 8.54 2.02 -4.49
C TYR A 58 8.77 3.49 -4.07
N ILE A 59 7.69 4.25 -3.86
CA ILE A 59 7.77 5.63 -3.36
C ILE A 59 8.47 5.69 -2.01
N MET A 60 8.15 4.79 -1.09
CA MET A 60 8.79 4.76 0.22
C MET A 60 10.30 4.56 0.11
N ARG A 61 10.76 3.66 -0.77
CA ARG A 61 12.20 3.47 -1.00
C ARG A 61 12.89 4.73 -1.54
N ILE A 62 12.24 5.45 -2.46
CA ILE A 62 12.74 6.74 -2.96
C ILE A 62 12.82 7.76 -1.82
N HIS A 63 11.77 7.87 -1.02
CA HIS A 63 11.71 8.83 0.07
C HIS A 63 12.77 8.56 1.14
N GLN A 64 13.02 7.28 1.46
CA GLN A 64 14.11 6.89 2.35
C GLN A 64 15.49 7.23 1.77
N LYS A 65 15.72 7.00 0.46
CA LYS A 65 16.97 7.42 -0.21
C LYS A 65 17.19 8.94 -0.14
N GLN A 66 16.15 9.74 -0.35
CA GLN A 66 16.22 11.20 -0.25
C GLN A 66 16.56 11.66 1.17
N MET A 67 15.97 11.05 2.21
CA MET A 67 16.29 11.37 3.60
C MET A 67 17.72 11.01 4.00
N LEU A 68 18.29 9.93 3.44
CA LEU A 68 19.68 9.55 3.69
C LEU A 68 20.65 10.52 3.01
N SER A 69 20.41 10.88 1.75
CA SER A 69 21.22 11.85 1.01
C SER A 69 21.25 13.22 1.69
N SER A 70 20.09 13.71 2.13
CA SER A 70 19.98 15.01 2.82
C SER A 70 20.56 15.02 4.23
N LYS A 71 20.70 13.86 4.89
CA LYS A 71 21.45 13.74 6.14
C LYS A 71 22.96 13.85 5.89
N GLN A 72 23.47 13.15 4.88
CA GLN A 72 24.90 13.20 4.53
C GLN A 72 25.35 14.59 4.11
N GLU A 73 24.49 15.34 3.39
CA GLU A 73 24.77 16.71 2.96
C GLU A 73 24.73 17.74 4.10
N LYS A 74 24.10 17.41 5.24
CA LYS A 74 24.09 18.25 6.45
C LYS A 74 25.22 17.94 7.42
N GLU A 75 25.83 16.77 7.32
CA GLU A 75 26.93 16.31 8.15
C GLU A 75 28.30 16.52 7.47
N ALA A 76 28.31 16.87 6.17
CA ALA A 76 29.49 17.31 5.40
C ALA A 76 29.66 18.83 5.47
#